data_AF-A0A7S0Q614-F1
#
_entry.id   AF-A0A7S0Q614-F1
#
_cell.length_a   1.000
_cell.length_b   1.000
_cell.length_c   1.000
_cell.angle_alpha   90.00
_cell.angle_beta   90.00
_cell.angle_gamma   90.00
#
_symmetry.space_group_name_H-M   'P 1'
#
loop_
_entity.id
_entity.type
_entity.pdbx_description
1 polymer ?
#
loop_
_entity_poly.entity_id
_entity_poly.type
_entity_poly.pdbx_seq_one_letter_code
_entity_poly.pdbx_strand_id
1 'polypeptide(L)'
;DKDSREKIKQLIGREGGTYSGPLGPDVTHLVCDGPHGSKFDHILDNPKLKNVRAVSPAWLAACLSKHVCVDAEAYILKPAPERSPGSSSGGGSAAVEAVREQAWQVATDIPELYLAGC
;
A
#
# COMPACT_ATOMS: atom_id res chain seq x y z
N ASP A 1 -6.63 6.60 15.12
CA ASP A 1 -7.99 7.08 15.39
C ASP A 1 -9.01 6.04 14.91
N LYS A 2 -10.10 5.78 15.64
CA LYS A 2 -11.11 4.78 15.21
C LYS A 2 -11.98 5.32 14.05
N ASP A 3 -12.15 6.62 13.97
CA ASP A 3 -12.97 7.30 12.96
C ASP A 3 -12.34 7.14 11.57
N SER A 4 -11.01 7.25 11.48
CA SER A 4 -10.27 7.12 10.23
C SER A 4 -10.36 5.73 9.60
N ARG A 5 -10.34 4.67 10.41
CA ARG A 5 -10.45 3.29 9.89
C ARG A 5 -11.82 2.99 9.32
N GLU A 6 -12.88 3.48 9.96
CA GLU A 6 -14.25 3.27 9.49
C GLU A 6 -14.52 4.03 8.19
N LYS A 7 -13.99 5.25 8.03
CA LYS A 7 -14.14 6.00 6.78
C LYS A 7 -13.36 5.38 5.63
N ILE A 8 -12.12 4.90 5.86
CA ILE A 8 -11.40 4.11 4.84
C ILE A 8 -12.23 2.90 4.41
N LYS A 9 -12.81 2.17 5.37
CA LYS A 9 -13.66 1.01 5.09
C LYS A 9 -14.87 1.39 4.24
N GLN A 10 -15.53 2.52 4.53
CA GLN A 10 -16.65 3.02 3.73
C GLN A 10 -16.22 3.44 2.32
N LEU A 11 -15.08 4.13 2.17
CA LEU A 11 -14.53 4.53 0.88
C LEU A 11 -14.20 3.31 0.03
N ILE A 12 -13.48 2.34 0.59
CA ILE A 12 -13.16 1.08 -0.08
C ILE A 12 -14.44 0.35 -0.49
N GLY A 13 -15.44 0.28 0.40
CA GLY A 13 -16.73 -0.34 0.11
C GLY A 13 -17.51 0.35 -1.00
N ARG A 14 -17.45 1.69 -1.09
CA ARG A 14 -18.07 2.46 -2.18
C ARG A 14 -17.46 2.17 -3.54
N GLU A 15 -16.14 1.99 -3.59
CA GLU A 15 -15.42 1.62 -4.81
C GLU A 15 -15.50 0.10 -5.12
N GLY A 16 -16.30 -0.66 -4.37
CA GLY A 16 -16.51 -2.10 -4.57
C GLY A 16 -15.41 -3.00 -4.01
N GLY A 17 -14.50 -2.45 -3.19
CA GLY A 17 -13.48 -3.21 -2.47
C GLY A 17 -13.95 -3.67 -1.08
N THR A 18 -13.14 -4.52 -0.45
CA THR A 18 -13.38 -5.02 0.91
C THR A 18 -12.20 -4.69 1.81
N TYR A 19 -12.45 -3.92 2.87
CA TYR A 19 -11.46 -3.69 3.92
C TYR A 19 -11.49 -4.83 4.94
N SER A 20 -10.33 -5.45 5.18
CA SER A 20 -10.15 -6.47 6.21
C SER A 20 -9.10 -6.02 7.22
N GLY A 21 -9.48 -6.03 8.50
CA GLY A 21 -8.54 -5.78 9.61
C GLY A 21 -7.49 -6.89 9.79
N PRO A 22 -7.91 -8.17 9.85
CA PRO A 22 -6.98 -9.30 9.86
C PRO A 22 -6.48 -9.61 8.44
N LEU A 23 -5.21 -9.99 8.37
CA LEU A 23 -4.56 -10.45 7.16
C LEU A 23 -4.94 -11.93 6.91
N GLY A 24 -6.06 -12.13 6.22
CA GLY A 24 -6.64 -13.43 5.88
C GLY A 24 -6.37 -13.85 4.43
N PRO A 25 -6.75 -15.09 4.05
CA PRO A 25 -6.58 -15.60 2.68
C PRO A 25 -7.42 -14.86 1.64
N ASP A 26 -8.52 -14.22 2.05
CA ASP A 26 -9.36 -13.39 1.19
C ASP A 26 -8.74 -12.01 0.86
N VAL A 27 -7.66 -11.64 1.54
CA VAL A 27 -6.94 -10.39 1.27
C VAL A 27 -6.14 -10.54 -0.02
N THR A 28 -6.21 -9.52 -0.87
CA THR A 28 -5.48 -9.47 -2.15
C THR A 28 -4.33 -8.46 -2.12
N HIS A 29 -4.51 -7.36 -1.37
CA HIS A 29 -3.55 -6.27 -1.29
C HIS A 29 -3.35 -5.86 0.17
N LEU A 30 -2.10 -5.84 0.62
CA LEU A 30 -1.69 -5.30 1.91
C LEU A 30 -1.20 -3.87 1.68
N VAL A 31 -1.93 -2.89 2.20
CA VAL A 31 -1.50 -1.48 2.15
C VAL A 31 -0.64 -1.18 3.39
N CYS A 32 0.64 -0.87 3.19
CA CYS A 32 1.56 -0.49 4.27
C CYS A 32 2.56 0.57 3.80
N ASP A 33 3.17 1.31 4.73
CA ASP A 33 4.06 2.44 4.40
C ASP A 33 5.40 1.98 3.78
N GLY A 34 5.87 0.80 4.16
CA GLY A 34 7.11 0.23 3.62
C GLY A 34 7.19 -1.28 3.74
N PRO A 35 8.29 -1.88 3.24
CA PRO A 35 8.53 -3.32 3.24
C PRO A 35 9.03 -3.78 4.62
N HIS A 36 8.27 -3.49 5.67
CA HIS A 36 8.62 -3.79 7.05
C HIS A 36 7.35 -4.03 7.88
N GLY A 37 7.53 -4.68 9.04
CA GLY A 37 6.49 -4.91 10.03
C GLY A 37 5.87 -6.30 9.96
N SER A 38 5.24 -6.71 11.06
CA SER A 38 4.81 -8.11 11.26
C SER A 38 3.84 -8.61 10.19
N LYS A 39 3.02 -7.74 9.58
CA LYS A 39 2.12 -8.13 8.48
C LYS A 39 2.87 -8.36 7.17
N PHE A 40 3.90 -7.56 6.89
CA PHE A 40 4.75 -7.73 5.71
C PHE A 40 5.57 -9.02 5.83
N ASP A 41 6.18 -9.25 7.00
CA ASP A 41 6.90 -10.50 7.25
C ASP A 41 5.97 -11.71 7.15
N HIS A 42 4.73 -11.58 7.63
CA HIS A 42 3.74 -12.66 7.56
C HIS A 42 3.34 -13.01 6.13
N ILE A 43 3.19 -12.04 5.19
CA ILE A 43 2.93 -12.38 3.79
C ILE A 43 4.13 -13.07 3.11
N LEU A 44 5.36 -12.79 3.57
CA LEU A 44 6.58 -13.40 3.03
C LEU A 44 6.79 -14.82 3.56
N ASP A 45 6.54 -15.03 4.85
CA ASP A 45 6.72 -16.32 5.53
C ASP A 45 5.56 -17.29 5.22
N ASN A 46 4.33 -16.79 5.13
CA ASN A 46 3.16 -17.63 4.97
C ASN A 46 2.86 -17.95 3.48
N PRO A 47 2.99 -19.21 3.05
CA PRO A 47 2.75 -19.59 1.66
C PRO A 47 1.30 -19.36 1.20
N LYS A 48 0.33 -19.33 2.13
CA LYS A 48 -1.08 -19.06 1.83
C LYS A 48 -1.35 -17.61 1.46
N LEU A 49 -0.41 -16.71 1.75
CA LEU A 49 -0.51 -15.27 1.50
C LEU A 49 0.44 -14.81 0.40
N LYS A 50 1.09 -15.74 -0.33
CA LYS A 50 1.96 -15.41 -1.47
C LYS A 50 1.24 -14.70 -2.60
N ASN A 51 -0.08 -14.79 -2.67
CA ASN A 51 -0.92 -14.04 -3.60
C ASN A 51 -1.22 -12.61 -3.14
N VAL A 52 -0.93 -12.28 -1.88
CA VAL A 52 -1.10 -10.93 -1.32
C VAL A 52 0.03 -10.04 -1.80
N ARG A 53 -0.33 -8.90 -2.39
CA ARG A 53 0.63 -7.89 -2.84
C ARG A 53 0.79 -6.81 -1.78
N ALA A 54 2.00 -6.61 -1.25
CA ALA A 54 2.30 -5.46 -0.43
C ALA A 54 2.46 -4.20 -1.30
N VAL A 55 1.59 -3.23 -1.10
CA VAL A 55 1.54 -1.97 -1.84
C VAL A 55 1.63 -0.77 -0.91
N SER A 56 2.13 0.34 -1.42
CA SER A 56 2.14 1.60 -0.68
C SER A 56 0.74 2.23 -0.58
N PRO A 57 0.48 3.13 0.38
CA PRO A 57 -0.80 3.84 0.51
C PRO A 57 -1.16 4.66 -0.75
N ALA A 58 -0.15 5.04 -1.53
CA ALA A 58 -0.32 5.73 -2.81
C ALA A 58 -1.15 4.92 -3.82
N TRP A 59 -1.08 3.58 -3.79
CA TRP A 59 -1.92 2.73 -4.64
C TRP A 59 -3.40 2.93 -4.34
N LEU A 60 -3.76 2.85 -3.05
CA LEU A 60 -5.13 3.01 -2.61
C LEU A 60 -5.64 4.43 -2.91
N ALA A 61 -4.82 5.45 -2.66
CA ALA A 61 -5.16 6.83 -3.02
C ALA A 61 -5.40 7.00 -4.54
N ALA A 62 -4.56 6.39 -5.38
CA ALA A 62 -4.72 6.42 -6.83
C ALA A 62 -5.99 5.70 -7.30
N CYS A 63 -6.32 4.55 -6.68
CA CYS A 63 -7.56 3.83 -6.95
C CYS A 63 -8.80 4.66 -6.61
N LEU A 64 -8.82 5.27 -5.41
CA LEU A 64 -9.91 6.14 -4.97
C LEU A 64 -10.03 7.39 -5.84
N SER A 65 -8.91 8.01 -6.23
CA SER A 65 -8.92 9.22 -7.06
C SER A 65 -9.46 8.98 -8.47
N LYS A 66 -9.11 7.84 -9.07
CA LYS A 66 -9.48 7.50 -10.44
C LYS A 66 -10.77 6.69 -10.53
N HIS A 67 -11.36 6.30 -9.40
CA HIS A 67 -12.51 5.39 -9.31
C HIS A 67 -12.31 4.08 -10.10
N VAL A 68 -11.07 3.58 -10.15
CA VAL A 68 -10.69 2.35 -10.86
C VAL A 68 -9.65 1.58 -10.07
N CYS A 69 -9.61 0.25 -10.25
CA CYS A 69 -8.52 -0.56 -9.73
C CYS A 69 -7.25 -0.30 -10.57
N VAL A 70 -6.38 0.57 -10.07
CA VAL A 70 -5.09 0.88 -10.69
C VAL A 70 -4.17 -0.33 -10.55
N ASP A 71 -3.30 -0.53 -11.54
CA ASP A 71 -2.33 -1.60 -11.46
C ASP A 71 -1.38 -1.44 -10.25
N ALA A 72 -1.28 -2.51 -9.46
CA ALA A 72 -0.51 -2.53 -8.22
C ALA A 72 1.00 -2.67 -8.45
N GLU A 73 1.47 -3.14 -9.61
CA GLU A 73 2.89 -3.45 -9.86
C GLU A 73 3.79 -2.23 -9.66
N ALA A 74 3.31 -1.05 -10.05
CA ALA A 74 4.04 0.21 -9.88
C ALA A 74 4.16 0.67 -8.41
N TYR A 75 3.38 0.08 -7.50
CA TYR A 75 3.29 0.44 -6.08
C TYR A 75 3.77 -0.68 -5.15
N ILE A 76 4.25 -1.79 -5.71
CA ILE A 76 4.73 -2.93 -4.91
C ILE A 76 5.94 -2.52 -4.09
N LEU A 77 5.84 -2.79 -2.79
CA LEU A 77 6.92 -2.61 -1.85
C LEU A 77 7.88 -3.80 -1.98
N LYS A 78 9.11 -3.52 -2.40
CA LYS A 78 10.17 -4.53 -2.51
C LYS A 78 10.98 -4.54 -1.23
N PRO A 79 11.27 -5.72 -0.64
CA PRO A 79 12.27 -5.80 0.42
C PRO A 79 13.60 -5.31 -0.16
N ALA A 80 14.29 -4.45 0.58
CA ALA A 80 15.56 -3.92 0.11
C ALA A 80 16.51 -5.10 -0.20
N PRO A 81 17.13 -5.16 -1.39
CA PRO A 81 18.18 -6.13 -1.63
C PRO A 81 19.32 -5.84 -0.64
N GLU A 82 19.84 -6.86 0.05
CA GLU A 82 20.97 -6.72 0.97
C GLU A 82 22.04 -5.83 0.37
N ARG A 83 22.24 -4.66 0.99
CA ARG A 83 23.12 -3.61 0.49
C ARG A 83 24.57 -4.06 0.68
N SER A 84 25.24 -4.48 -0.40
CA SER A 84 26.69 -4.29 -0.47
C SER A 84 26.96 -2.77 -0.43
N PRO A 85 27.83 -2.27 0.48
CA PRO A 85 28.08 -0.84 0.59
C PRO A 85 28.93 -0.36 -0.60
N GLY A 86 28.28 0.01 -1.71
CA GLY A 86 29.02 0.45 -2.89
C GLY A 86 28.19 0.65 -4.15
N SER A 87 27.15 1.48 -4.10
CA SER A 87 26.74 2.34 -5.23
C SER A 87 25.48 3.10 -4.85
N SER A 88 25.64 4.40 -4.70
CA SER A 88 24.54 5.35 -4.79
C SER A 88 23.96 5.27 -6.19
N SER A 89 22.75 4.76 -6.32
CA SER A 89 21.89 5.06 -7.47
C SER A 89 20.46 4.97 -6.97
N GLY A 90 19.89 6.15 -6.72
CA GLY A 90 18.46 6.33 -6.50
C GLY A 90 17.73 5.81 -7.73
N GLY A 91 17.23 4.59 -7.64
CA GLY A 91 16.36 3.95 -8.63
C GLY A 91 14.90 4.06 -8.22
N GLY A 92 14.48 5.17 -7.61
CA GLY A 92 13.08 5.55 -7.64
C GLY A 92 12.82 6.03 -9.06
N SER A 93 12.24 5.17 -9.90
CA SER A 93 11.77 5.56 -11.24
C SER A 93 11.09 6.93 -11.14
N ALA A 94 11.42 7.88 -12.00
CA ALA A 94 10.79 9.21 -11.99
C ALA A 94 9.24 9.10 -12.03
N ALA A 95 8.72 8.00 -12.57
CA ALA A 95 7.30 7.64 -12.52
C ALA A 95 6.81 7.32 -11.08
N VAL A 96 7.57 6.60 -10.25
CA VAL A 96 7.16 6.31 -8.85
C VAL A 96 7.23 7.55 -7.97
N GLU A 97 8.20 8.44 -8.16
CA GLU A 97 8.24 9.71 -7.42
C GLU A 97 7.13 10.66 -7.90
N ALA A 98 6.88 10.77 -9.22
CA ALA A 98 5.78 11.58 -9.74
C ALA A 98 4.41 11.05 -9.30
N VAL A 99 4.24 9.73 -9.25
CA VAL A 99 3.04 9.09 -8.69
C VAL A 99 2.96 9.33 -7.19
N ARG A 100 4.08 9.27 -6.44
CA ARG A 100 4.10 9.58 -5.01
C ARG A 100 3.66 11.01 -4.73
N GLU A 101 4.15 11.99 -5.48
CA GLU A 101 3.76 13.41 -5.36
C GLU A 101 2.29 13.62 -5.75
N GLN A 102 1.83 13.01 -6.84
CA GLN A 102 0.45 13.13 -7.29
C GLN A 102 -0.53 12.41 -6.36
N ALA A 103 -0.14 11.28 -5.78
CA ALA A 103 -0.90 10.56 -4.77
C ALA A 103 -0.84 11.25 -3.41
N TRP A 104 0.26 11.92 -3.05
CA TRP A 104 0.38 12.72 -1.83
C TRP A 104 -0.61 13.88 -1.83
N GLN A 105 -0.79 14.55 -2.98
CA GLN A 105 -1.77 15.62 -3.13
C GLN A 105 -3.23 15.13 -2.98
N VAL A 106 -3.51 13.85 -3.24
CA VAL A 106 -4.82 13.21 -3.00
C VAL A 106 -4.92 12.67 -1.57
N ALA A 107 -3.83 12.12 -1.03
CA ALA A 107 -3.76 11.60 0.33
C ALA A 107 -3.85 12.72 1.37
N THR A 108 -3.46 13.96 1.05
CA THR A 108 -3.73 15.14 1.88
C THR A 108 -5.22 15.51 1.91
N ASP A 109 -6.00 15.14 0.89
CA ASP A 109 -7.46 15.29 0.85
C ASP A 109 -8.18 14.15 1.59
N ILE A 110 -7.52 12.99 1.71
CA ILE A 110 -7.97 11.82 2.48
C ILE A 110 -6.95 11.48 3.58
N PRO A 111 -6.80 12.34 4.63
CA PRO A 111 -5.80 12.19 5.69
C PRO A 111 -5.93 10.88 6.48
N GLU A 112 -7.05 10.18 6.29
CA GLU A 112 -7.41 8.96 7.00
C GLU A 112 -6.80 7.70 6.37
N LEU A 113 -6.34 7.76 5.13
CA LEU A 113 -5.61 6.65 4.47
C LEU A 113 -4.27 6.34 5.15
N TYR A 114 -3.72 7.27 5.93
CA TYR A 114 -2.55 7.03 6.74
C TYR A 114 -2.96 6.19 7.95
N LEU A 115 -2.98 4.87 7.77
CA LEU A 115 -3.07 3.89 8.85
C LEU A 115 -1.77 3.91 9.66
N ALA A 116 -1.49 5.01 10.34
CA ALA A 116 -0.45 5.07 11.38
C ALA A 116 -0.75 3.97 12.40
N GLY A 117 0.18 3.03 12.54
CA GLY A 117 0.11 1.95 13.53
C GLY A 117 -0.29 0.59 12.95
N CYS A 118 0.35 0.17 11.85
CA CYS A 118 0.75 -1.23 11.74
C CYS A 118 2.18 -1.38 12.26
#